data_AF-A0A096CF52-F1
#
_entry.id   AF-A0A096CF52-F1
#
_cell.length_a   1.000
_cell.length_b   1.000
_cell.length_c   1.000
_cell.angle_alpha   90.00
_cell.angle_beta   90.00
_cell.angle_gamma   90.00
#
_symmetry.space_group_name_H-M   'P 1'
#
loop_
_entity.id
_entity.type
_entity.pdbx_description
1 polymer ?
#
loop_
_entity_poly.entity_id
_entity_poly.type
_entity_poly.pdbx_seq_one_letter_code
_entity_poly.pdbx_strand_id
1 'polypeptide(L)'
;TVETMPVQKDIVKGQTAEIRCTLKREGDFADTRYTIRYFQPDGKGTLRMDNGTVFKPNDRYPLTKDVFRLYYTSLSSDRQTIDVYVEDSFGRVQQLTFSFNNEREEGKDKPASSRH
;
A
#
# COMPACT_ATOMS: atom_id res chain seq x y z
N THR A 1 3.56 -14.28 7.84
CA THR A 1 2.62 -13.53 6.97
C THR A 1 2.63 -12.05 7.34
N VAL A 2 1.95 -11.17 6.58
CA VAL A 2 1.77 -9.76 6.93
C VAL A 2 0.27 -9.45 7.00
N GLU A 3 -0.18 -8.95 8.14
CA GLU A 3 -1.56 -8.51 8.36
C GLU A 3 -1.66 -6.99 8.17
N THR A 4 -2.76 -6.53 7.58
CA THR A 4 -3.02 -5.11 7.33
C THR A 4 -4.36 -4.70 7.92
N MET A 5 -4.42 -3.51 8.52
CA MET A 5 -5.69 -2.91 8.91
C MET A 5 -6.42 -2.38 7.66
N PRO A 6 -7.77 -2.32 7.66
CA PRO A 6 -8.51 -1.66 6.60
C PRO A 6 -8.02 -0.23 6.37
N VAL A 7 -7.85 0.14 5.11
CA VAL A 7 -7.50 1.49 4.65
C VAL A 7 -8.66 2.06 3.84
N GLN A 8 -8.80 3.38 3.80
CA GLN A 8 -9.84 4.02 3.01
C GLN A 8 -9.72 3.69 1.52
N LYS A 9 -10.85 3.56 0.83
CA LYS A 9 -10.90 3.31 -0.62
C LYS A 9 -10.74 4.58 -1.45
N ASP A 10 -11.15 5.73 -0.93
CA ASP A 10 -11.03 7.02 -1.60
C ASP A 10 -9.85 7.82 -1.05
N ILE A 11 -9.13 8.50 -1.95
CA ILE A 11 -8.07 9.44 -1.58
C ILE A 11 -8.03 10.61 -2.56
N VAL A 12 -7.96 11.83 -2.03
CA VAL A 12 -7.78 13.03 -2.86
C VAL A 12 -6.31 13.41 -3.00
N LYS A 13 -5.98 14.14 -4.06
CA LYS A 13 -4.62 14.66 -4.28
C LYS A 13 -4.13 15.45 -3.06
N GLY A 14 -2.94 15.10 -2.57
CA GLY A 14 -2.31 15.68 -1.39
C GLY A 14 -2.71 15.03 -0.07
N GLN A 15 -3.76 14.22 -0.03
CA GLN A 15 -4.15 13.47 1.16
C GLN A 15 -3.17 12.31 1.41
N THR A 16 -2.99 11.96 2.68
CA THR A 16 -2.17 10.83 3.10
C THR A 16 -3.05 9.72 3.70
N ALA A 17 -2.86 8.49 3.22
CA ALA A 17 -3.40 7.28 3.82
C ALA A 17 -2.37 6.66 4.77
N GLU A 18 -2.80 6.31 5.98
CA GLU A 18 -2.01 5.51 6.90
C GLU A 18 -2.37 4.03 6.72
N ILE A 19 -1.36 3.21 6.45
CA ILE A 19 -1.49 1.76 6.30
C ILE A 19 -0.75 1.12 7.47
N ARG A 20 -1.50 0.45 8.35
CA ARG A 20 -0.93 -0.24 9.53
C ARG A 20 -0.70 -1.70 9.20
N CYS A 21 0.54 -2.14 9.37
CA CYS A 21 0.95 -3.50 9.08
C CYS A 21 1.51 -4.19 10.32
N THR A 22 1.25 -5.50 10.43
CA THR A 22 1.87 -6.38 11.43
C THR A 22 2.50 -7.57 10.72
N LEU A 23 3.82 -7.70 10.80
CA LEU A 23 4.55 -8.87 10.37
C LEU A 23 4.40 -9.97 11.43
N LYS A 24 3.82 -11.11 11.03
CA LYS A 24 3.74 -12.32 11.83
C LYS A 24 4.87 -13.25 11.42
N ARG A 25 5.87 -13.41 12.28
CA ARG A 25 6.97 -14.36 12.09
C ARG A 25 6.48 -15.77 12.41
N GLU A 26 6.72 -16.70 11.50
CA GLU A 26 6.47 -18.12 11.76
C GLU A 26 7.69 -18.70 12.48
N GLY A 27 7.62 -18.79 13.80
CA GLY A 27 8.68 -19.35 14.67
C GLY A 27 9.71 -18.33 15.19
N ASP A 28 10.46 -18.75 16.21
CA ASP A 28 11.51 -17.97 16.89
C ASP A 28 12.85 -17.97 16.13
N PHE A 29 12.82 -17.78 14.82
CA PHE A 29 14.05 -17.61 14.05
C PHE A 29 14.56 -16.18 14.21
N ALA A 30 15.30 -15.95 15.30
CA ALA A 30 15.91 -14.67 15.66
C ALA A 30 16.72 -14.03 14.51
N ASP A 31 17.22 -14.85 13.57
CA ASP A 31 18.05 -14.40 12.45
C ASP A 31 17.30 -14.11 11.14
N THR A 32 15.98 -14.29 11.08
CA THR A 32 15.25 -13.98 9.84
C THR A 32 15.24 -12.48 9.60
N ARG A 33 15.87 -12.06 8.50
CA ARG A 33 15.91 -10.65 8.08
C ARG A 33 14.82 -10.39 7.07
N TYR A 34 14.12 -9.28 7.25
CA TYR A 34 13.07 -8.85 6.35
C TYR A 34 13.48 -7.57 5.65
N THR A 35 13.13 -7.47 4.38
CA THR A 35 13.20 -6.24 3.60
C THR A 35 11.83 -5.91 3.05
N ILE A 36 11.62 -4.63 2.77
CA ILE A 36 10.41 -4.11 2.17
C ILE A 36 10.79 -3.30 0.92
N ARG A 37 10.01 -3.45 -0.15
CA ARG A 37 10.09 -2.59 -1.33
C ARG A 37 8.70 -2.24 -1.83
N TYR A 38 8.65 -1.26 -2.71
CA TYR A 38 7.41 -0.70 -3.24
C TYR A 38 7.49 -0.55 -4.76
N PHE A 39 6.36 -0.76 -5.44
CA PHE A 39 6.17 -0.41 -6.85
C PHE A 39 4.82 0.26 -7.06
N GLN A 40 4.76 1.24 -7.97
CA GLN A 40 3.53 1.94 -8.32
C GLN A 40 3.10 1.62 -9.75
N PRO A 41 2.21 0.65 -9.97
CA PRO A 41 1.71 0.36 -11.31
C PRO A 41 0.76 1.44 -11.86
N ASP A 42 0.01 2.13 -11.00
CA ASP A 42 -1.00 3.12 -11.42
C ASP A 42 -0.98 4.39 -10.55
N GLY A 43 -1.28 5.52 -11.18
CA GLY A 43 -1.28 6.84 -10.55
C GLY A 43 0.11 7.39 -10.19
N LYS A 44 0.13 8.39 -9.30
CA LYS A 44 1.35 9.02 -8.77
C LYS A 44 1.19 9.30 -7.29
N GLY A 45 2.23 9.00 -6.51
CA GLY A 45 2.25 9.27 -5.08
C GLY A 45 3.63 9.05 -4.49
N THR A 46 3.75 9.31 -3.19
CA THR A 46 4.96 9.02 -2.42
C THR A 46 4.62 8.10 -1.27
N LEU A 47 5.41 7.06 -1.09
CA LEU A 47 5.29 6.15 0.06
C LEU A 47 6.40 6.44 1.06
N ARG A 48 6.04 6.54 2.34
CA ARG A 48 6.98 6.74 3.46
C ARG A 48 6.75 5.72 4.56
N MET A 49 7.81 5.32 5.26
CA MET A 49 7.71 4.52 6.49
C MET A 49 7.65 5.43 7.73
N ASP A 50 7.17 4.90 8.85
CA ASP A 50 7.14 5.60 10.15
C ASP A 50 8.47 6.16 10.66
N ASN A 51 9.60 5.64 10.20
CA ASN A 51 10.93 6.15 10.53
C ASN A 51 11.37 7.31 9.62
N GLY A 52 10.49 7.81 8.74
CA GLY A 52 10.79 8.89 7.81
C GLY A 52 11.43 8.45 6.49
N THR A 53 11.73 7.16 6.32
CA THR A 53 12.28 6.63 5.05
C THR A 53 11.29 6.88 3.91
N VAL A 54 11.73 7.57 2.87
CA VAL A 54 10.96 7.75 1.63
C VAL A 54 11.37 6.65 0.66
N PHE A 55 10.40 5.86 0.22
CA PHE A 55 10.65 4.77 -0.71
C PHE A 55 10.92 5.31 -2.11
N LYS A 56 11.97 4.80 -2.74
CA LYS A 56 12.13 4.82 -4.19
C LYS A 56 11.53 3.53 -4.75
N PRO A 57 10.80 3.58 -5.88
CA PRO A 57 10.26 2.39 -6.50
C PRO A 57 11.37 1.35 -6.76
N ASN A 58 11.12 0.10 -6.40
CA ASN A 58 12.01 -1.06 -6.50
C ASN A 58 13.26 -1.08 -5.59
N ASP A 59 13.56 0.00 -4.86
CA ASP A 59 14.61 -0.05 -3.83
C ASP A 59 14.13 -0.85 -2.61
N ARG A 60 15.05 -1.63 -2.02
CA ARG A 60 14.79 -2.43 -0.82
C ARG A 60 15.28 -1.71 0.43
N TYR A 61 14.45 -1.74 1.47
CA TYR A 61 14.75 -1.15 2.77
C TYR A 61 14.64 -2.21 3.87
N PRO A 62 15.51 -2.19 4.90
CA PRO A 62 15.39 -3.09 6.03
C PRO A 62 14.06 -2.89 6.79
N LEU A 63 13.39 -3.99 7.11
CA LEU A 63 12.20 -3.99 7.96
C LEU A 63 12.57 -4.53 9.34
N THR A 64 12.84 -3.62 10.29
CA THR A 64 13.39 -3.96 11.61
C THR A 64 12.33 -4.10 12.70
N LYS A 65 11.10 -3.68 12.44
CA LYS A 65 9.97 -3.74 13.38
C LYS A 65 8.90 -4.69 12.87
N ASP A 66 8.28 -5.43 13.78
CA ASP A 66 7.15 -6.29 13.44
C ASP A 66 5.87 -5.47 13.23
N VAL A 67 5.71 -4.37 13.96
CA VAL A 67 4.64 -3.39 13.73
C VAL A 67 5.23 -2.16 13.06
N PHE A 68 4.73 -1.83 11.87
CA PHE A 68 5.18 -0.70 11.09
C PHE A 68 4.01 0.01 10.40
N ARG A 69 4.20 1.29 10.12
CA ARG A 69 3.21 2.09 9.37
C ARG A 69 3.82 2.60 8.07
N LEU A 70 3.01 2.56 7.03
CA LEU A 70 3.29 3.20 5.76
C LEU A 70 2.35 4.39 5.57
N TYR A 71 2.86 5.46 5.01
CA TYR A 71 2.13 6.68 4.73
C TYR A 71 2.19 6.94 3.23
N TYR A 72 1.08 6.70 2.54
CA TYR A 72 0.95 6.97 1.12
C TYR A 72 0.31 8.33 0.91
N THR A 73 1.08 9.29 0.39
CA THR A 73 0.55 10.61 0.00
C THR A 73 0.26 10.59 -1.49
N SER A 74 -1.01 10.77 -1.85
CA SER A 74 -1.44 10.79 -3.24
C SER A 74 -0.99 12.07 -3.95
N LEU A 75 -0.54 11.94 -5.19
CA LEU A 75 -0.27 13.04 -6.11
C LEU A 75 -1.19 13.02 -7.35
N SER A 76 -2.11 12.04 -7.43
CA SER A 76 -3.11 11.92 -8.51
C SER A 76 -4.53 12.25 -8.05
N SER A 77 -5.38 12.59 -9.01
CA SER A 77 -6.84 12.74 -8.83
C SER A 77 -7.64 11.49 -9.16
N ASP A 78 -7.03 10.55 -9.88
CA ASP A 78 -7.70 9.42 -10.52
C ASP A 78 -7.45 8.13 -9.73
N ARG A 79 -7.62 6.98 -10.39
CA ARG A 79 -7.29 5.66 -9.86
C ARG A 79 -5.80 5.53 -9.56
N GLN A 80 -5.47 4.85 -8.46
CA GLN A 80 -4.10 4.68 -8.01
C GLN A 80 -3.93 3.32 -7.34
N THR A 81 -2.84 2.64 -7.65
CA THR A 81 -2.53 1.33 -7.06
C THR A 81 -1.07 1.32 -6.63
N ILE A 82 -0.82 0.81 -5.43
CA ILE A 82 0.51 0.58 -4.88
C ILE A 82 0.69 -0.89 -4.52
N ASP A 83 1.82 -1.47 -4.92
CA ASP A 83 2.24 -2.81 -4.53
C ASP A 83 3.40 -2.72 -3.55
N VAL A 84 3.23 -3.34 -2.39
CA VAL A 84 4.24 -3.46 -1.34
C VAL A 84 4.66 -4.92 -1.25
N TYR A 85 5.97 -5.15 -1.25
CA TYR A 85 6.54 -6.49 -1.16
C TYR A 85 7.37 -6.58 0.12
N VAL A 86 7.05 -7.56 0.96
CA VAL A 86 7.85 -7.93 2.13
C VAL A 86 8.55 -9.23 1.82
N GLU A 87 9.88 -9.20 1.80
CA GLU A 87 10.75 -10.32 1.41
C GLU A 87 11.57 -10.76 2.63
N ASP A 88 11.62 -12.05 2.91
CA ASP A 88 12.51 -12.60 3.94
C ASP A 88 13.86 -13.06 3.36
N SER A 89 14.82 -13.34 4.24
CA SER A 89 16.16 -13.80 3.86
C SER A 89 16.20 -15.18 3.21
N PHE A 90 15.09 -15.92 3.18
CA PHE A 90 14.96 -17.21 2.50
C PHE A 90 14.31 -17.08 1.12
N GLY A 91 14.00 -15.85 0.69
CA GLY A 91 13.41 -15.55 -0.62
C GLY A 91 11.88 -15.68 -0.65
N ARG A 92 11.21 -15.87 0.49
CA ARG A 92 9.74 -15.83 0.55
C ARG A 92 9.27 -14.39 0.41
N VAL A 93 8.26 -14.19 -0.44
CA VAL A 93 7.71 -12.87 -0.75
C VAL A 93 6.24 -12.83 -0.40
N GLN A 94 5.83 -11.83 0.38
CA GLN A 94 4.43 -11.45 0.57
C GLN A 94 4.18 -10.14 -0.18
N GLN A 95 3.32 -10.18 -1.19
CA GLN A 95 2.80 -8.98 -1.86
C GLN A 95 1.53 -8.50 -1.16
N LEU A 96 1.41 -7.18 -1.02
CA LEU A 96 0.23 -6.46 -0.55
C LEU A 96 -0.11 -5.39 -1.59
N THR A 97 -1.34 -5.40 -2.09
CA THR A 97 -1.81 -4.42 -3.08
C THR A 97 -2.84 -3.51 -2.42
N PHE A 98 -2.64 -2.20 -2.54
CA PHE A 98 -3.59 -1.19 -2.08
C PHE A 98 -4.06 -0.35 -3.26
N SER A 99 -5.37 -0.30 -3.45
CA SER A 99 -6.00 0.41 -4.56
C SER A 99 -6.91 1.50 -4.03
N PHE A 100 -6.78 2.69 -4.60
CA PHE A 100 -7.54 3.87 -4.24
C PHE A 100 -8.31 4.41 -5.45
N ASN A 101 -9.53 4.87 -5.21
CA ASN A 101 -10.47 5.44 -6.20
C ASN A 101 -10.93 4.46 -7.31
N ASN A 102 -10.77 3.14 -7.14
CA ASN A 102 -11.14 2.14 -8.16
C ASN A 102 -12.64 2.05 -8.46
N GLU A 103 -13.51 2.38 -7.50
CA GLU A 103 -14.98 2.24 -7.66
C GLU A 103 -15.61 3.40 -8.45
N ARG A 104 -14.83 4.44 -8.82
CA ARG A 104 -15.35 5.61 -9.54
C ARG A 104 -15.65 5.35 -11.02
N GLU A 105 -15.28 4.18 -11.56
CA GLU A 105 -15.55 3.82 -12.96
C GLU A 105 -17.02 3.37 -13.19
N GLU A 106 -17.77 2.91 -12.17
CA GLU A 106 -19.14 2.38 -12.35
C GLU A 106 -20.26 3.43 -12.20
N GLY A 107 -19.93 4.71 -12.02
CA GLY A 107 -20.92 5.77 -11.70
C GLY A 107 -21.37 6.67 -12.86
N LYS A 108 -20.93 6.43 -14.10
CA LYS A 108 -21.18 7.33 -15.25
C LYS A 108 -22.18 6.82 -16.30
N ASP A 109 -23.17 6.03 -15.91
CA ASP A 109 -24.38 5.85 -16.74
C ASP A 109 -25.65 5.78 -15.87
N LYS A 110 -26.28 6.94 -15.70
CA LYS A 110 -27.73 7.02 -15.57
C LYS A 110 -28.27 7.89 -16.70
N PRO A 111 -29.12 7.38 -17.60
CA PRO A 111 -30.24 8.16 -18.04
C PRO A 111 -31.35 8.02 -17.00
N ALA A 112 -31.78 9.15 -16.44
CA ALA A 112 -33.06 9.27 -15.79
C ALA A 112 -34.14 8.95 -16.82
N SER A 113 -34.85 7.82 -16.68
CA SER A 113 -36.08 7.61 -17.43
C SER A 113 -37.17 8.48 -16.81
N SER A 114 -37.62 9.44 -17.61
CA SER A 114 -38.69 10.38 -17.35
C SER A 114 -40.02 9.68 -17.08
N ARG A 115 -40.85 10.33 -16.25
CA ARG A 115 -42.30 10.15 -16.17
C ARG A 115 -42.92 10.07 -17.57
N HIS A 116 -43.81 9.10 -17.79
CA HIS A 116 -45.22 9.35 -18.12
C HIS A 116 -46.08 8.12 -17.83
#